data_AF-A0A438F7Y2-F1
#
_entry.id   AF-A0A438F7Y2-F1
#
_cell.length_a   1.000
_cell.length_b   1.000
_cell.length_c   1.000
_cell.angle_alpha   90.00
_cell.angle_beta   90.00
_cell.angle_gamma   90.00
#
_symmetry.space_group_name_H-M   'P 1'
#
loop_
_entity.id
_entity.type
_entity.pdbx_description
1 polymer ?
#
loop_
_entity_poly.entity_id
_entity_poly.type
_entity_poly.pdbx_seq_one_letter_code
_entity_poly.pdbx_strand_id
1 'polypeptide(L)'
;MAAKKASEAAKQEDGRYKHTVDLPKTAFGMRANSTSREPEIQKLWNDNQVFKRVVDRIMGEISFFMMALHMLMVIYTWVML
;
A
#
# COMPACT_ATOMS: atom_id res chain seq x y z
N MET A 1 53.45 3.23 17.11
CA MET A 1 52.54 2.19 17.63
C MET A 1 51.23 2.80 18.17
N ALA A 2 50.50 3.59 17.36
CA ALA A 2 49.35 4.38 17.85
C ALA A 2 48.11 4.34 16.92
N ALA A 3 48.08 3.44 15.92
CA ALA A 3 46.97 3.35 14.97
C ALA A 3 45.99 2.19 15.25
N LYS A 4 46.30 1.31 16.22
CA LYS A 4 45.46 0.13 16.52
C LYS A 4 44.42 0.35 17.64
N LYS A 5 44.39 1.53 18.27
CA LYS A 5 43.52 1.80 19.44
C LYS A 5 42.19 2.48 19.10
N ALA A 6 41.96 2.85 17.83
CA ALA A 6 40.75 3.56 17.41
C ALA A 6 39.67 2.66 16.78
N SER A 7 40.00 1.45 16.32
CA SER A 7 39.03 0.54 15.67
C SER A 7 38.23 -0.32 16.65
N GLU A 8 38.67 -0.44 17.91
CA GLU A 8 38.01 -1.28 18.92
C GLU A 8 36.85 -0.56 19.64
N ALA A 9 36.71 0.77 19.48
CA ALA A 9 35.74 1.57 20.22
C ALA A 9 34.34 1.67 19.56
N ALA A 10 34.12 1.02 18.42
CA ALA A 10 32.87 1.14 17.64
C ALA A 10 31.92 -0.07 17.77
N LYS A 11 32.22 -1.07 18.62
CA LYS A 11 31.24 -2.08 19.02
C LYS A 11 30.61 -1.65 20.33
N GLN A 12 29.66 -0.74 20.21
CA GLN A 12 28.72 -0.46 21.28
C GLN A 12 28.00 -1.78 21.57
N GLU A 13 28.25 -2.34 22.76
CA GLU A 13 27.72 -3.63 23.17
C GLU A 13 26.21 -3.65 22.96
N ASP A 14 25.74 -4.60 22.15
CA ASP A 14 24.31 -4.81 21.92
C ASP A 14 23.64 -4.92 23.28
N GLY A 15 22.75 -3.97 23.58
CA GLY A 15 22.17 -3.81 24.91
C GLY A 15 21.69 -5.13 25.49
N ARG A 16 22.02 -5.37 26.76
CA ARG A 16 21.88 -6.63 27.53
C ARG A 16 20.53 -7.37 27.44
N TYR A 17 19.51 -6.77 26.83
CA TYR A 17 18.13 -7.25 26.71
C TYR A 17 17.61 -7.29 25.26
N LYS A 18 18.44 -6.99 24.25
CA LYS A 18 18.00 -7.02 22.83
C LYS A 18 17.49 -8.39 22.38
N HIS A 19 17.97 -9.46 23.01
CA HIS A 19 17.58 -10.85 22.73
C HIS A 19 16.37 -11.30 23.58
N THR A 20 15.93 -10.50 24.56
CA THR A 20 14.75 -10.77 25.38
C THR A 20 13.52 -9.99 24.91
N VAL A 21 13.67 -9.16 23.89
CA VAL A 21 12.59 -8.34 23.31
C VAL A 21 12.30 -8.84 21.90
N ASP A 22 11.13 -9.47 21.72
CA ASP A 22 10.64 -9.91 20.42
C ASP A 22 10.08 -8.73 19.63
N LEU A 23 10.97 -8.00 18.95
CA LEU A 23 10.56 -6.96 18.02
C LEU A 23 9.98 -7.58 16.74
N PRO A 24 8.85 -7.07 16.24
CA PRO A 24 8.29 -7.52 14.97
C PRO A 24 9.25 -7.17 13.84
N LYS A 25 9.83 -8.20 13.22
CA LYS A 25 10.66 -8.06 12.02
C LYS A 25 9.74 -8.12 10.82
N THR A 26 9.70 -7.04 10.04
CA THR A 26 8.87 -6.96 8.84
C THR A 26 9.75 -6.64 7.64
N ALA A 27 9.48 -7.29 6.51
CA ALA A 27 10.08 -6.93 5.23
C ALA A 27 9.45 -5.66 4.62
N PHE A 28 8.44 -5.07 5.30
CA PHE A 28 7.86 -3.81 4.90
C PHE A 28 8.84 -2.69 5.22
N GLY A 29 9.37 -2.08 4.16
CA GLY A 29 10.15 -0.87 4.30
C GLY A 29 9.30 0.23 4.95
N MET A 30 9.91 1.05 5.81
CA MET A 30 9.22 2.18 6.44
C MET A 30 8.80 3.26 5.41
N ARG A 31 9.39 3.24 4.21
CA ARG A 31 9.03 4.11 3.08
C ARG A 31 8.36 3.29 1.99
N ALA A 32 7.32 3.88 1.38
CA ALA A 32 6.49 3.20 0.38
C ALA A 32 7.20 2.94 -0.96
N ASN A 33 8.21 3.75 -1.33
CA ASN A 33 8.90 3.68 -2.64
C ASN A 33 7.92 3.49 -3.82
N SER A 34 6.88 4.34 -3.84
CA SER A 34 5.73 4.25 -4.77
C SER A 34 6.16 4.19 -6.24
N THR A 35 7.19 4.93 -6.65
CA THR A 35 7.69 4.97 -8.03
C THR A 35 8.13 3.60 -8.58
N SER A 36 8.63 2.70 -7.74
CA SER A 36 9.03 1.34 -8.17
C SER A 36 7.98 0.28 -7.83
N ARG A 37 7.27 0.41 -6.70
CA ARG A 37 6.29 -0.58 -6.26
C ARG A 37 4.95 -0.51 -6.99
N GLU A 38 4.48 0.68 -7.36
CA GLU A 38 3.20 0.82 -8.04
C GLU A 38 3.16 0.14 -9.41
N PRO A 39 4.17 0.27 -10.29
CA PRO A 39 4.19 -0.45 -11.56
C PRO A 39 4.13 -1.97 -11.40
N GLU A 40 4.79 -2.53 -10.38
CA GLU A 40 4.77 -3.96 -10.08
C GLU A 40 3.38 -4.42 -9.62
N ILE A 41 2.75 -3.65 -8.72
CA ILE A 41 1.40 -3.94 -8.20
C ILE A 41 0.37 -3.86 -9.34
N GLN A 42 0.47 -2.87 -10.22
CA GLN A 42 -0.43 -2.72 -11.36
C GLN A 42 -0.33 -3.89 -12.35
N LYS A 43 0.89 -4.38 -12.64
CA LYS A 43 1.07 -5.60 -13.44
C LYS A 43 0.42 -6.80 -12.78
N LEU A 44 0.66 -6.97 -11.47
CA LEU A 44 0.10 -8.08 -10.70
C LEU A 44 -1.43 -8.06 -10.69
N TRP A 45 -2.06 -6.88 -10.63
CA TRP A 45 -3.51 -6.75 -10.73
C TRP A 45 -4.06 -7.08 -12.13
N ASN A 46 -3.31 -6.71 -13.17
CA ASN A 46 -3.68 -7.01 -14.55
C ASN A 46 -3.61 -8.52 -14.83
N ASP A 47 -2.51 -9.16 -14.44
CA ASP A 47 -2.29 -10.60 -14.60
C ASP A 47 -3.36 -11.42 -13.85
N ASN A 48 -3.75 -10.97 -12.65
CA ASN A 48 -4.78 -11.63 -11.85
C ASN A 48 -6.20 -11.24 -12.24
N GLN A 49 -6.38 -10.37 -13.25
CA GLN A 49 -7.67 -9.83 -13.69
C GLN A 49 -8.54 -9.35 -12.52
N VAL A 50 -7.91 -8.71 -11.52
CA VAL A 50 -8.56 -8.32 -10.26
C VAL A 50 -9.74 -7.40 -10.53
N PHE A 51 -9.58 -6.48 -11.47
CA PHE A 51 -10.65 -5.57 -11.87
C PHE A 51 -11.91 -6.31 -12.33
N LYS A 52 -11.76 -7.31 -13.20
CA LYS A 52 -12.88 -8.10 -13.70
C LYS A 52 -13.59 -8.85 -12.57
N ARG A 53 -12.83 -9.50 -11.68
CA ARG A 53 -13.39 -10.24 -10.53
C ARG A 53 -14.15 -9.34 -9.55
N VAL A 54 -13.65 -8.13 -9.33
CA VAL A 54 -14.28 -7.13 -8.47
C VAL A 54 -15.54 -6.59 -9.14
N VAL A 55 -15.48 -6.25 -10.43
CA VAL A 55 -16.66 -5.82 -11.19
C VAL A 55 -17.72 -6.90 -11.17
N ASP A 56 -17.40 -8.16 -11.50
CA ASP A 56 -18.37 -9.26 -11.52
C ASP A 56 -19.06 -9.47 -10.15
N ARG A 57 -18.32 -9.27 -9.04
CA ARG A 57 -18.88 -9.35 -7.68
C ARG A 57 -19.88 -8.22 -7.39
N ILE A 58 -19.59 -7.01 -7.84
CA ILE A 58 -20.33 -5.82 -7.43
C ILE A 58 -21.24 -5.31 -8.57
N MET A 59 -21.26 -5.96 -9.73
CA MET A 59 -21.97 -5.53 -10.94
C MET A 59 -23.47 -5.36 -10.71
N GLY A 60 -24.06 -6.19 -9.84
CA GLY A 60 -25.46 -6.07 -9.44
C GLY A 60 -25.77 -4.81 -8.62
N GLU A 61 -24.86 -4.37 -7.76
CA GLU A 61 -25.09 -3.25 -6.84
C GLU A 61 -24.59 -1.91 -7.40
N ILE A 62 -23.44 -1.90 -8.08
CA ILE A 62 -22.84 -0.68 -8.63
C ILE A 62 -23.62 -0.16 -9.83
N SER A 63 -24.10 -1.05 -10.72
CA SER A 63 -24.83 -0.61 -11.91
C SER A 63 -26.17 0.05 -11.52
N PHE A 64 -26.80 -0.41 -10.44
CA PHE A 64 -27.99 0.23 -9.88
C PHE A 64 -27.67 1.61 -9.30
N PHE A 65 -26.60 1.72 -8.51
CA PHE A 65 -26.23 2.97 -7.84
C PHE A 65 -25.73 4.06 -8.81
N MET A 66 -24.86 3.72 -9.76
CA MET A 66 -24.36 4.67 -10.77
C MET A 66 -25.45 5.11 -11.74
N MET A 67 -26.36 4.21 -12.14
CA MET A 67 -27.50 4.58 -12.99
C MET A 67 -28.49 5.49 -12.24
N ALA A 68 -28.77 5.21 -10.96
CA ALA A 68 -29.64 6.03 -10.13
C ALA A 68 -29.08 7.44 -9.88
N LEU A 69 -27.78 7.56 -9.59
CA LEU A 69 -27.09 8.85 -9.46
C LEU A 69 -27.10 9.66 -10.75
N HIS A 70 -26.87 9.01 -11.89
CA HIS A 70 -26.91 9.68 -13.19
C HIS A 70 -28.33 10.17 -13.54
N MET A 71 -29.36 9.37 -13.27
CA MET A 71 -30.76 9.78 -13.44
C MET A 71 -31.13 10.98 -12.57
N LEU A 72 -30.73 11.00 -11.29
CA LEU A 72 -31.00 12.13 -10.41
C LEU A 72 -30.30 13.40 -10.90
N MET A 73 -29.02 13.32 -11.27
CA MET A 73 -28.27 14.46 -11.82
C MET A 73 -28.92 15.03 -13.07
N VAL A 74 -29.37 14.16 -14.00
CA VAL A 74 -30.06 14.58 -15.23
C VAL A 74 -31.37 15.32 -14.90
N ILE A 75 -32.18 14.81 -13.98
CA ILE A 75 -33.42 15.47 -13.53
C ILE A 75 -33.10 16.84 -12.91
N TYR A 76 -32.11 16.93 -12.02
CA TYR A 76 -31.70 18.19 -11.40
C TYR A 76 -31.20 19.22 -12.43
N THR A 77 -30.43 18.79 -13.45
CA THR A 77 -29.98 19.70 -14.53
C THR A 77 -31.12 20.16 -15.43
N TRP A 78 -32.16 19.33 -15.63
CA TRP A 78 -33.31 19.67 -16.47
C TRP A 78 -34.33 20.56 -15.75
N VAL A 79 -34.42 20.48 -14.43
CA VAL A 79 -35.31 21.31 -13.59
C VAL A 79 -34.70 22.70 -13.30
N MET A 80 -33.38 22.85 -13.36
CA MET A 80 -32.67 24.11 -13.11
C MET A 80 -32.41 24.96 -14.38
N LEU A 81 -32.88 24.52 -15.55
CA LEU A 81 -32.77 25.22 -16.83
C LEU A 81 -34.15 25.76 -17.26
#